data_AF-A0A1V4VU06-F1
#
_entry.id   AF-A0A1V4VU06-F1
#
_cell.length_a   1.000
_cell.length_b   1.000
_cell.length_c   1.000
_cell.angle_alpha   90.00
_cell.angle_beta   90.00
_cell.angle_gamma   90.00
#
_symmetry.space_group_name_H-M   'P 1'
#
loop_
_entity.id
_entity.type
_entity.pdbx_description
1 polymer ?
#
loop_
_entity_poly.entity_id
_entity_poly.type
_entity_poly.pdbx_seq_one_letter_code
_entity_poly.pdbx_strand_id
1 'polypeptide(L)'
;MFAWLTRKITNAMSDSMMGRMLQDPYTENMFSMFPIARKIGMQNIVEAGMRAESGKPIERPLGSPVVLSPWETLLFSPVHLFRMPTQDGVEIQTGVTIGSAANKPLHLEIPVLISGMSYGGALSLKAKIALARGASMAGTATNSGEAPLIDEERKEAKYFIGQYNRGGWMNTPEQLSRLDAIEIQLGQGAQAAAPMGTESHQIGSDMRKAMRLKPGEDAVIHSRLTDVNSARDFIKLVERLRKEYGVPVGFKFAASHYLEKELDIAAEAEVDYVVVDGAEAGTHGGPTILQDDVGLPTLHALSRTVRHLNKLGVKDHTSVIAAGGLVSPGHFLKALALGADAVYIGSIALIAMMQTQMNKALPLEPAPQSVLYLGKFKGDLNIEKGAEHLAKFLKSCVEEMKLAAYALGRTDLAQISRENLVCTDRDLARFLEVDFAGFSHEEQHLAREGLQIMPEIILEGVVEEEPPALRKVH
;
A
#
# COMPACT_ATOMS: atom_id res chain seq x y z
N MET A 1 17.29 -48.89 -20.32
CA MET A 1 15.96 -49.54 -20.25
C MET A 1 14.90 -48.60 -19.71
N PHE A 2 15.09 -47.97 -18.53
CA PHE A 2 14.18 -46.97 -17.96
C PHE A 2 13.92 -45.77 -18.90
N ALA A 3 14.98 -45.16 -19.46
CA ALA A 3 14.86 -44.03 -20.39
C ALA A 3 14.15 -44.37 -21.73
N TRP A 4 14.21 -45.63 -22.18
CA TRP A 4 13.51 -46.08 -23.39
C TRP A 4 12.03 -46.31 -23.11
N LEU A 5 11.71 -46.89 -21.95
CA LEU A 5 10.33 -47.11 -21.51
C LEU A 5 9.63 -45.78 -21.23
N THR A 6 10.28 -44.84 -20.53
CA THR A 6 9.74 -43.50 -20.30
C THR A 6 9.48 -42.79 -21.62
N ARG A 7 10.43 -42.81 -22.56
CA ARG A 7 10.28 -42.21 -23.89
C ARG A 7 9.16 -42.83 -24.72
N LYS A 8 8.94 -44.14 -24.61
CA LYS A 8 7.86 -44.83 -25.31
C LYS A 8 6.49 -44.46 -24.72
N ILE A 9 6.41 -44.34 -23.40
CA ILE A 9 5.20 -43.89 -22.70
C ILE A 9 4.90 -42.42 -23.02
N THR A 10 5.88 -41.51 -22.95
CA THR A 10 5.66 -40.10 -23.30
C THR A 10 5.33 -39.91 -24.77
N ASN A 11 5.96 -40.65 -25.69
CA ASN A 11 5.60 -40.58 -27.11
C ASN A 11 4.15 -41.04 -27.35
N ALA A 12 3.76 -42.20 -26.79
CA ALA A 12 2.39 -42.68 -26.95
C ALA A 12 1.34 -41.74 -26.34
N MET A 13 1.64 -41.15 -25.18
CA MET A 13 0.76 -40.15 -24.56
C MET A 13 0.69 -38.86 -25.39
N SER A 14 1.83 -38.38 -25.90
CA SER A 14 1.91 -37.17 -26.72
C SER A 14 1.19 -37.35 -28.06
N ASP A 15 1.39 -38.48 -28.74
CA ASP A 15 0.74 -38.79 -30.01
C ASP A 15 -0.78 -38.92 -29.83
N SER A 16 -1.22 -39.53 -28.73
CA SER A 16 -2.64 -39.62 -28.37
C SER A 16 -3.26 -38.26 -28.06
N MET A 17 -2.60 -37.41 -27.28
CA MET A 17 -3.08 -36.04 -26.99
C MET A 17 -3.11 -35.17 -28.24
N MET A 18 -2.04 -35.19 -29.04
CA MET A 18 -1.94 -34.40 -30.26
C MET A 18 -2.93 -34.89 -31.33
N GLY A 19 -3.11 -36.20 -31.46
CA GLY A 19 -4.11 -36.81 -32.33
C GLY A 19 -5.52 -36.31 -31.99
N ARG A 20 -5.91 -36.38 -30.71
CA ARG A 20 -7.20 -35.84 -30.24
C ARG A 20 -7.34 -34.34 -30.49
N MET A 21 -6.31 -33.54 -30.21
CA MET A 21 -6.34 -32.09 -30.45
C MET A 21 -6.52 -31.71 -31.93
N LEU A 22 -6.04 -32.52 -32.87
CA LEU A 22 -6.11 -32.19 -34.30
C LEU A 22 -7.26 -32.87 -35.04
N GLN A 23 -7.77 -34.00 -34.55
CA GLN A 23 -8.75 -34.83 -35.25
C GLN A 23 -10.15 -34.80 -34.63
N ASP A 24 -10.28 -34.54 -33.32
CA ASP A 24 -11.59 -34.54 -32.68
C ASP A 24 -12.43 -33.33 -33.12
N PRO A 25 -13.77 -33.49 -33.29
CA PRO A 25 -14.67 -32.38 -33.56
C PRO A 25 -14.51 -31.27 -32.53
N TYR A 26 -14.53 -30.01 -32.97
CA TYR A 26 -14.16 -28.86 -32.13
C TYR A 26 -14.93 -28.78 -30.80
N THR A 27 -16.18 -29.23 -30.75
CA THR A 27 -17.03 -29.22 -29.53
C THR A 27 -16.59 -30.23 -28.46
N GLU A 28 -15.90 -31.30 -28.86
CA GLU A 28 -15.39 -32.35 -27.96
C GLU A 28 -13.87 -32.25 -27.79
N ASN A 29 -13.23 -31.45 -28.64
CA ASN A 29 -11.80 -31.28 -28.69
C ASN A 29 -11.27 -30.49 -27.48
N MET A 30 -10.22 -30.99 -26.83
CA MET A 30 -9.57 -30.29 -25.71
C MET A 30 -9.07 -28.88 -26.07
N PHE A 31 -8.75 -28.62 -27.34
CA PHE A 31 -8.37 -27.29 -27.80
C PHE A 31 -9.47 -26.25 -27.59
N SER A 32 -10.76 -26.65 -27.50
CA SER A 32 -11.87 -25.76 -27.14
C SER A 32 -11.69 -25.09 -25.77
N MET A 33 -10.88 -25.65 -24.87
CA MET A 33 -10.52 -25.00 -23.63
C MET A 33 -9.74 -23.69 -23.86
N PHE A 34 -9.01 -23.55 -24.96
CA PHE A 34 -8.27 -22.33 -25.27
C PHE A 34 -9.17 -21.10 -25.55
N PRO A 35 -10.15 -21.13 -26.48
CA PRO A 35 -11.10 -20.03 -26.64
C PRO A 35 -11.99 -19.83 -25.41
N ILE A 36 -12.34 -20.90 -24.66
CA ILE A 36 -13.06 -20.78 -23.38
C ILE A 36 -12.22 -19.98 -22.37
N ALA A 37 -10.95 -20.36 -22.19
CA ALA A 37 -10.00 -19.67 -21.33
C ALA A 37 -9.75 -18.23 -21.77
N ARG A 38 -9.72 -17.94 -23.07
CA ARG A 38 -9.61 -16.58 -23.59
C ARG A 38 -10.86 -15.75 -23.31
N LYS A 39 -12.06 -16.35 -23.39
CA LYS A 39 -13.34 -15.66 -23.14
C LYS A 39 -13.60 -15.42 -21.65
N ILE A 40 -13.37 -16.43 -20.82
CA ILE A 40 -13.71 -16.41 -19.38
C ILE A 40 -12.52 -15.91 -18.54
N GLY A 41 -11.29 -16.18 -18.97
CA GLY A 41 -10.06 -15.97 -18.20
C GLY A 41 -9.66 -17.21 -17.40
N MET A 42 -8.39 -17.62 -17.49
CA MET A 42 -7.87 -18.80 -16.76
C MET A 42 -8.04 -18.68 -15.24
N GLN A 43 -7.82 -17.48 -14.70
CA GLN A 43 -8.01 -17.21 -13.28
C GLN A 43 -9.47 -17.46 -12.87
N ASN A 44 -10.44 -16.91 -13.61
CA ASN A 44 -11.86 -17.08 -13.33
C ASN A 44 -12.31 -18.54 -13.41
N ILE A 45 -11.76 -19.33 -14.35
CA ILE A 45 -12.05 -20.77 -14.45
C ILE A 45 -11.58 -21.53 -13.21
N VAL A 46 -10.32 -21.32 -12.80
CA VAL A 46 -9.74 -22.01 -11.63
C VAL A 46 -10.47 -21.59 -10.36
N GLU A 47 -10.67 -20.29 -10.17
CA GLU A 47 -11.37 -19.77 -9.02
C GLU A 47 -12.84 -20.21 -8.97
N ALA A 48 -13.53 -20.34 -10.10
CA ALA A 48 -14.88 -20.91 -10.15
C ALA A 48 -14.90 -22.36 -9.67
N GLY A 49 -13.91 -23.17 -10.05
CA GLY A 49 -13.73 -24.53 -9.54
C GLY A 49 -13.51 -24.56 -8.02
N MET A 50 -12.64 -23.69 -7.49
CA MET A 50 -12.40 -23.58 -6.05
C MET A 50 -13.67 -23.17 -5.26
N ARG A 51 -14.46 -22.25 -5.81
CA ARG A 51 -15.76 -21.86 -5.23
C ARG A 51 -16.76 -23.02 -5.28
N ALA A 52 -16.81 -23.76 -6.38
CA ALA A 52 -17.72 -24.90 -6.53
C ALA A 52 -17.40 -26.04 -5.55
N GLU A 53 -16.12 -26.30 -5.28
CA GLU A 53 -15.68 -27.34 -4.33
C GLU A 53 -15.97 -26.94 -2.87
N SER A 54 -15.66 -25.69 -2.50
CA SER A 54 -15.69 -25.26 -1.11
C SER A 54 -17.02 -24.63 -0.66
N GLY A 55 -17.77 -24.03 -1.58
CA GLY A 55 -18.93 -23.20 -1.27
C GLY A 55 -18.61 -21.92 -0.50
N LYS A 56 -17.32 -21.55 -0.36
CA LYS A 56 -16.84 -20.41 0.44
C LYS A 56 -16.18 -19.33 -0.44
N PRO A 57 -16.09 -18.08 0.04
CA PRO A 57 -15.25 -17.07 -0.58
C PRO A 57 -13.79 -17.52 -0.66
N ILE A 58 -13.10 -17.15 -1.74
CA ILE A 58 -11.67 -17.43 -1.91
C ILE A 58 -10.86 -16.43 -1.10
N GLU A 59 -9.85 -16.91 -0.39
CA GLU A 59 -8.87 -16.07 0.30
C GLU A 59 -7.63 -15.86 -0.60
N ARG A 60 -7.72 -14.91 -1.54
CA ARG A 60 -6.62 -14.63 -2.46
C ARG A 60 -5.49 -13.86 -1.77
N PRO A 61 -4.23 -14.34 -1.82
CA PRO A 61 -3.11 -13.66 -1.18
C PRO A 61 -2.60 -12.48 -2.03
N LEU A 62 -1.92 -11.55 -1.36
CA LEU A 62 -1.22 -10.37 -1.92
C LEU A 62 -2.09 -9.32 -2.62
N GLY A 63 -3.41 -9.45 -2.62
CA GLY A 63 -4.34 -8.44 -3.15
C GLY A 63 -4.71 -8.66 -4.61
N SER A 64 -5.25 -7.61 -5.24
CA SER A 64 -5.70 -7.67 -6.63
C SER A 64 -4.53 -7.80 -7.61
N PRO A 65 -4.65 -8.65 -8.66
CA PRO A 65 -3.73 -8.61 -9.78
C PRO A 65 -4.00 -7.44 -10.73
N VAL A 66 -5.11 -6.70 -10.55
CA VAL A 66 -5.49 -5.57 -11.38
C VAL A 66 -4.78 -4.32 -10.88
N VAL A 67 -3.81 -3.84 -11.68
CA VAL A 67 -3.10 -2.59 -11.41
C VAL A 67 -3.79 -1.46 -12.17
N LEU A 68 -4.46 -0.56 -11.44
CA LEU A 68 -5.27 0.52 -12.03
C LEU A 68 -4.56 1.87 -12.07
N SER A 69 -3.46 2.02 -11.35
CA SER A 69 -2.63 3.22 -11.32
C SER A 69 -1.51 3.15 -12.37
N PRO A 70 -1.61 3.90 -13.49
CA PRO A 70 -0.65 3.85 -14.60
C PRO A 70 0.61 4.69 -14.30
N TRP A 71 1.36 4.32 -13.26
CA TRP A 71 2.55 5.05 -12.81
C TRP A 71 3.61 5.24 -13.91
N GLU A 72 3.65 4.34 -14.90
CA GLU A 72 4.56 4.35 -16.04
C GLU A 72 4.34 5.53 -17.00
N THR A 73 3.14 6.11 -17.02
CA THR A 73 2.80 7.27 -17.86
C THR A 73 3.34 8.59 -17.29
N LEU A 74 3.74 8.61 -16.02
CA LEU A 74 4.40 9.73 -15.37
C LEU A 74 5.91 9.59 -15.49
N LEU A 75 6.60 10.62 -15.94
CA LEU A 75 8.05 10.64 -16.14
C LEU A 75 8.65 11.85 -15.42
N PHE A 76 9.90 11.71 -14.96
CA PHE A 76 10.66 12.83 -14.43
C PHE A 76 11.32 13.61 -15.57
N SER A 77 11.27 14.94 -15.50
CA SER A 77 11.86 15.83 -16.50
C SER A 77 13.30 16.21 -16.11
N PRO A 78 14.33 15.59 -16.71
CA PRO A 78 15.72 15.87 -16.34
C PRO A 78 16.12 17.30 -16.72
N VAL A 79 17.15 17.82 -16.04
CA VAL A 79 17.69 19.16 -16.28
C VAL A 79 19.13 19.11 -16.79
N HIS A 80 19.49 20.11 -17.60
CA HIS A 80 20.80 20.20 -18.24
C HIS A 80 21.37 21.63 -18.18
N LEU A 81 20.96 22.51 -19.10
CA LEU A 81 21.55 23.85 -19.25
C LEU A 81 20.64 24.99 -18.75
N PHE A 82 19.31 24.86 -18.89
CA PHE A 82 18.37 25.87 -18.37
C PHE A 82 18.28 25.85 -16.83
N ARG A 83 18.55 24.67 -16.25
CA ARG A 83 18.83 24.45 -14.84
C ARG A 83 19.93 23.40 -14.80
N MET A 84 20.98 23.66 -14.02
CA MET A 84 22.06 22.71 -13.87
C MET A 84 21.61 21.50 -13.03
N PRO A 85 22.02 20.27 -13.37
CA PRO A 85 21.87 19.15 -12.47
C PRO A 85 22.65 19.40 -11.18
N THR A 86 22.27 18.71 -10.10
CA THR A 86 23.00 18.82 -8.84
C THR A 86 24.43 18.33 -9.06
N GLN A 87 25.42 19.06 -8.54
CA GLN A 87 26.82 18.70 -8.70
C GLN A 87 27.14 17.42 -7.93
N ASP A 88 27.98 16.56 -8.50
CA ASP A 88 28.45 15.33 -7.89
C ASP A 88 29.06 15.54 -6.50
N GLY A 89 28.75 14.63 -5.57
CA GLY A 89 29.23 14.69 -4.18
C GLY A 89 28.39 15.57 -3.24
N VAL A 90 27.36 16.28 -3.73
CA VAL A 90 26.39 16.97 -2.87
C VAL A 90 25.50 15.94 -2.17
N GLU A 91 25.43 15.97 -0.84
CA GLU A 91 24.56 15.05 -0.09
C GLU A 91 23.08 15.41 -0.31
N ILE A 92 22.31 14.44 -0.82
CA ILE A 92 20.87 14.58 -1.05
C ILE A 92 20.14 14.27 0.26
N GLN A 93 19.35 15.22 0.76
CA GLN A 93 18.51 15.01 1.93
C GLN A 93 17.33 14.10 1.59
N THR A 94 17.07 13.13 2.48
CA THR A 94 16.05 12.09 2.28
C THR A 94 15.10 11.93 3.47
N GLY A 95 15.38 12.60 4.59
CA GLY A 95 14.58 12.46 5.80
C GLY A 95 13.18 13.06 5.67
N VAL A 96 12.25 12.54 6.46
CA VAL A 96 10.88 13.04 6.55
C VAL A 96 10.45 13.12 8.01
N THR A 97 9.59 14.09 8.34
CA THR A 97 8.93 14.17 9.65
C THR A 97 7.44 13.93 9.49
N ILE A 98 6.90 12.93 10.19
CA ILE A 98 5.47 12.64 10.25
C ILE A 98 4.88 13.27 11.52
N GLY A 99 3.79 14.02 11.35
CA GLY A 99 3.09 14.69 12.44
C GLY A 99 3.94 15.78 13.10
N SER A 100 4.40 16.75 12.30
CA SER A 100 5.24 17.87 12.75
C SER A 100 4.61 18.71 13.88
N ALA A 101 3.28 18.72 13.98
CA ALA A 101 2.52 19.40 15.03
C ALA A 101 2.37 18.59 16.33
N ALA A 102 2.75 17.32 16.35
CA ALA A 102 2.67 16.49 17.56
C ALA A 102 3.75 16.91 18.58
N ASN A 103 3.53 16.61 19.87
CA ASN A 103 4.52 16.90 20.92
C ASN A 103 5.82 16.10 20.75
N LYS A 104 5.74 14.93 20.12
CA LYS A 104 6.87 14.04 19.82
C LYS A 104 6.80 13.60 18.35
N PRO A 105 7.13 14.47 17.38
CA PRO A 105 7.06 14.13 15.96
C PRO A 105 7.92 12.90 15.62
N LEU A 106 7.50 12.17 14.59
CA LEU A 106 8.23 10.99 14.12
C LEU A 106 9.22 11.40 13.02
N HIS A 107 10.51 11.45 13.36
CA HIS A 107 11.58 11.76 12.42
C HIS A 107 12.18 10.49 11.82
N LEU A 108 12.14 10.37 10.50
CA LEU A 108 12.63 9.20 9.75
C LEU A 108 13.78 9.62 8.82
N GLU A 109 14.74 8.71 8.61
CA GLU A 109 15.89 8.94 7.73
C GLU A 109 15.51 8.81 6.25
N ILE A 110 14.46 8.06 5.93
CA ILE A 110 13.97 7.83 4.56
C ILE A 110 12.43 7.89 4.51
N PRO A 111 11.82 8.23 3.37
CA PRO A 111 10.37 8.42 3.24
C PRO A 111 9.63 7.13 2.86
N VAL A 112 10.24 5.96 3.08
CA VAL A 112 9.69 4.64 2.73
C VAL A 112 9.52 3.84 4.02
N LEU A 113 8.28 3.55 4.39
CA LEU A 113 7.91 2.87 5.64
C LEU A 113 7.36 1.46 5.36
N ILE A 114 7.45 0.57 6.35
CA ILE A 114 6.81 -0.75 6.27
C ILE A 114 5.35 -0.65 6.74
N SER A 115 4.42 -1.04 5.85
CA SER A 115 2.97 -1.00 6.09
C SER A 115 2.53 -1.97 7.18
N GLY A 116 1.39 -1.69 7.80
CA GLY A 116 0.79 -2.52 8.85
C GLY A 116 0.39 -3.90 8.33
N MET A 117 1.09 -4.94 8.79
CA MET A 117 0.80 -6.35 8.49
C MET A 117 0.76 -7.12 9.81
N SER A 118 -0.40 -7.68 10.17
CA SER A 118 -0.66 -8.22 11.52
C SER A 118 0.16 -9.47 11.86
N TYR A 119 0.67 -9.55 13.09
CA TYR A 119 1.14 -10.83 13.64
C TYR A 119 -0.06 -11.76 13.91
N GLY A 120 0.08 -13.04 13.55
CA GLY A 120 -0.96 -14.05 13.81
C GLY A 120 -2.03 -14.05 12.74
N GLY A 121 -2.76 -12.93 12.60
CA GLY A 121 -3.79 -12.78 11.57
C GLY A 121 -3.24 -12.83 10.14
N ALA A 122 -1.98 -12.46 9.94
CA ALA A 122 -1.32 -12.50 8.62
C ALA A 122 0.06 -13.17 8.69
N LEU A 123 1.01 -12.52 9.36
CA LEU A 123 2.42 -12.87 9.34
C LEU A 123 2.85 -13.66 10.58
N SER A 124 3.87 -14.50 10.40
CA SER A 124 4.58 -15.16 11.49
C SER A 124 5.41 -14.16 12.30
N LEU A 125 5.72 -14.51 13.56
CA LEU A 125 6.54 -13.67 14.43
C LEU A 125 7.93 -13.41 13.82
N LYS A 126 8.54 -14.43 13.22
CA LYS A 126 9.84 -14.31 12.55
C LYS A 126 9.83 -13.25 11.44
N ALA A 127 8.76 -13.22 10.64
CA ALA A 127 8.61 -12.21 9.60
C ALA A 127 8.48 -10.81 10.20
N LYS A 128 7.68 -10.65 11.27
CA LYS A 128 7.50 -9.36 11.96
C LYS A 128 8.80 -8.83 12.57
N ILE A 129 9.56 -9.69 13.25
CA ILE A 129 10.89 -9.35 13.79
C ILE A 129 11.85 -8.95 12.66
N ALA A 130 11.88 -9.69 11.54
CA ALA A 130 12.75 -9.38 10.41
C ALA A 130 12.38 -8.05 9.73
N LEU A 131 11.08 -7.75 9.57
CA LEU A 131 10.59 -6.47 9.06
C LEU A 131 10.99 -5.31 10.00
N ALA A 132 10.75 -5.46 11.31
CA ALA A 132 11.10 -4.46 12.31
C ALA A 132 12.60 -4.16 12.32
N ARG A 133 13.44 -5.20 12.37
CA ARG A 133 14.90 -5.06 12.34
C ARG A 133 15.38 -4.43 11.04
N GLY A 134 14.86 -4.86 9.89
CA GLY A 134 15.22 -4.32 8.59
C GLY A 134 14.85 -2.85 8.42
N ALA A 135 13.67 -2.45 8.90
CA ALA A 135 13.25 -1.04 8.94
C ALA A 135 14.19 -0.19 9.81
N SER A 136 14.52 -0.67 11.01
CA SER A 136 15.48 0.00 11.92
C SER A 136 16.85 0.19 11.30
N MET A 137 17.37 -0.82 10.60
CA MET A 137 18.67 -0.75 9.89
C MET A 137 18.68 0.25 8.73
N ALA A 138 17.52 0.61 8.20
CA ALA A 138 17.32 1.61 7.16
C ALA A 138 16.84 2.96 7.70
N GLY A 139 16.73 3.12 9.02
CA GLY A 139 16.33 4.38 9.64
C GLY A 139 14.86 4.75 9.46
N THR A 140 13.99 3.77 9.22
CA THR A 140 12.55 3.97 9.00
C THR A 140 11.69 3.20 10.00
N ALA A 141 10.37 3.37 9.93
CA ALA A 141 9.40 2.77 10.82
C ALA A 141 8.81 1.46 10.29
N THR A 142 8.45 0.58 11.24
CA THR A 142 7.57 -0.57 11.01
C THR A 142 6.19 -0.32 11.62
N ASN A 143 5.18 -1.05 11.13
CA ASN A 143 3.81 -0.95 11.62
C ASN A 143 3.26 -2.32 12.05
N SER A 144 2.62 -2.35 13.21
CA SER A 144 2.02 -3.54 13.81
C SER A 144 0.99 -4.26 12.93
N GLY A 145 0.21 -3.53 12.13
CA GLY A 145 -1.04 -4.03 11.54
C GLY A 145 -2.13 -4.26 12.59
N GLU A 146 -3.25 -4.88 12.19
CA GLU A 146 -4.38 -5.20 13.07
C GLU A 146 -4.04 -6.36 14.03
N ALA A 147 -3.11 -6.11 14.97
CA ALA A 147 -2.56 -7.06 15.92
C ALA A 147 -2.29 -6.37 17.27
N PRO A 148 -2.12 -7.12 18.37
CA PRO A 148 -1.53 -6.58 19.60
C PRO A 148 -0.05 -6.24 19.39
N LEU A 149 0.50 -5.42 20.28
CA LEU A 149 1.93 -5.13 20.34
C LEU A 149 2.66 -6.36 20.88
N ILE A 150 3.65 -6.83 20.13
CA ILE A 150 4.50 -7.96 20.51
C ILE A 150 5.86 -7.45 20.96
N ASP A 151 6.32 -7.90 22.13
CA ASP A 151 7.56 -7.41 22.75
C ASP A 151 8.79 -7.67 21.89
N GLU A 152 8.87 -8.85 21.28
CA GLU A 152 9.96 -9.24 20.40
C GLU A 152 10.02 -8.35 19.15
N GLU A 153 8.87 -7.98 18.59
CA GLU A 153 8.83 -7.05 17.45
C GLU A 153 9.21 -5.63 17.87
N ARG A 154 8.66 -5.14 18.98
CA ARG A 154 8.92 -3.78 19.48
C ARG A 154 10.40 -3.55 19.80
N LYS A 155 11.09 -4.57 20.34
CA LYS A 155 12.52 -4.50 20.68
C LYS A 155 13.43 -4.31 19.45
N GLU A 156 12.99 -4.80 18.29
CA GLU A 156 13.76 -4.69 17.05
C GLU A 156 13.47 -3.40 16.28
N ALA A 157 12.38 -2.70 16.62
CA ALA A 157 11.95 -1.49 15.96
C ALA A 157 12.56 -0.24 16.60
N LYS A 158 13.28 0.55 15.79
CA LYS A 158 13.73 1.91 16.13
C LYS A 158 12.51 2.82 16.26
N TYR A 159 11.60 2.73 15.30
CA TYR A 159 10.32 3.42 15.27
C TYR A 159 9.18 2.44 15.01
N PHE A 160 8.16 2.48 15.86
CA PHE A 160 7.05 1.54 15.84
C PHE A 160 5.69 2.26 15.79
N ILE A 161 5.01 2.12 14.65
CA ILE A 161 3.66 2.62 14.43
C ILE A 161 2.66 1.54 14.85
N GLY A 162 1.79 1.86 15.80
CA GLY A 162 0.78 0.93 16.29
C GLY A 162 -0.60 1.23 15.72
N GLN A 163 -1.30 0.20 15.23
CA GLN A 163 -2.67 0.37 14.77
C GLN A 163 -3.67 0.27 15.93
N TYR A 164 -4.36 1.38 16.19
CA TYR A 164 -5.59 1.39 16.98
C TYR A 164 -6.68 0.75 16.12
N ASN A 165 -6.95 -0.54 16.35
CA ASN A 165 -7.64 -1.41 15.39
C ASN A 165 -9.01 -1.90 15.87
N ARG A 166 -9.79 -2.42 14.92
CA ARG A 166 -11.18 -2.87 15.11
C ARG A 166 -11.31 -4.21 15.85
N GLY A 167 -10.20 -4.92 16.09
CA GLY A 167 -10.13 -6.08 16.99
C GLY A 167 -9.88 -5.70 18.46
N GLY A 168 -9.45 -4.46 18.73
CA GLY A 168 -9.27 -3.94 20.09
C GLY A 168 -8.01 -4.43 20.81
N TRP A 169 -7.21 -5.32 20.22
CA TRP A 169 -6.10 -6.00 20.91
C TRP A 169 -4.95 -5.08 21.30
N MET A 170 -4.69 -4.01 20.53
CA MET A 170 -3.66 -3.01 20.85
C MET A 170 -4.21 -1.81 21.64
N ASN A 171 -5.54 -1.68 21.75
CA ASN A 171 -6.22 -0.46 22.18
C ASN A 171 -6.21 -0.28 23.72
N THR A 172 -5.09 -0.64 24.37
CA THR A 172 -4.89 -0.54 25.82
C THR A 172 -3.84 0.52 26.14
N PRO A 173 -3.99 1.31 27.23
CA PRO A 173 -3.01 2.34 27.59
C PRO A 173 -1.57 1.83 27.71
N GLU A 174 -1.41 0.62 28.27
CA GLU A 174 -0.14 -0.08 28.39
C GLU A 174 0.57 -0.27 27.04
N GLN A 175 -0.16 -0.63 25.98
CA GLN A 175 0.43 -0.85 24.66
C GLN A 175 0.61 0.46 23.90
N LEU A 176 -0.39 1.35 23.97
CA LEU A 176 -0.37 2.64 23.26
C LEU A 176 0.77 3.55 23.75
N SER A 177 1.10 3.53 25.04
CA SER A 177 2.21 4.31 25.61
C SER A 177 3.61 3.92 25.12
N ARG A 178 3.74 2.80 24.38
CA ARG A 178 5.01 2.28 23.87
C ARG A 178 5.23 2.56 22.37
N LEU A 179 4.28 3.22 21.73
CA LEU A 179 4.27 3.52 20.30
C LEU A 179 4.98 4.84 20.01
N ASP A 180 5.55 4.95 18.81
CA ASP A 180 6.17 6.18 18.31
C ASP A 180 5.22 6.97 17.40
N ALA A 181 4.14 6.33 16.92
CA ALA A 181 2.95 6.95 16.34
C ALA A 181 1.74 6.00 16.47
N ILE A 182 0.54 6.56 16.48
CA ILE A 182 -0.73 5.81 16.54
C ILE A 182 -1.45 5.97 15.20
N GLU A 183 -1.80 4.86 14.57
CA GLU A 183 -2.58 4.81 13.33
C GLU A 183 -3.96 4.26 13.63
N ILE A 184 -5.01 5.08 13.57
CA ILE A 184 -6.38 4.62 13.72
C ILE A 184 -6.79 3.88 12.45
N GLN A 185 -6.94 2.56 12.54
CA GLN A 185 -7.29 1.73 11.39
C GLN A 185 -8.81 1.73 11.23
N LEU A 186 -9.30 2.31 10.12
CA LEU A 186 -10.71 2.27 9.73
C LEU A 186 -10.95 1.21 8.64
N GLY A 187 -9.94 0.94 7.82
CA GLY A 187 -9.97 -0.04 6.75
C GLY A 187 -8.67 -0.04 5.95
N GLN A 188 -8.60 -0.89 4.94
CA GLN A 188 -7.45 -0.97 4.04
C GLN A 188 -7.87 -1.28 2.60
N GLY A 189 -7.02 -0.93 1.63
CA GLY A 189 -7.40 -0.97 0.20
C GLY A 189 -7.88 -2.33 -0.30
N ALA A 190 -7.32 -3.44 0.21
CA ALA A 190 -7.64 -4.79 -0.27
C ALA A 190 -8.95 -5.38 0.30
N GLN A 191 -9.49 -4.77 1.36
CA GLN A 191 -10.60 -5.34 2.15
C GLN A 191 -11.64 -4.30 2.59
N ALA A 192 -11.41 -3.02 2.28
CA ALA A 192 -12.16 -1.89 2.81
C ALA A 192 -12.31 -1.98 4.34
N ALA A 193 -13.55 -1.81 4.82
CA ALA A 193 -13.92 -1.94 6.23
C ALA A 193 -14.65 -3.27 6.52
N ALA A 194 -14.52 -4.27 5.65
CA ALA A 194 -15.18 -5.56 5.86
C ALA A 194 -14.70 -6.19 7.18
N PRO A 195 -15.60 -6.92 7.89
CA PRO A 195 -15.19 -7.69 9.04
C PRO A 195 -14.33 -8.87 8.60
N MET A 196 -13.42 -9.29 9.47
CA MET A 196 -12.57 -10.46 9.27
C MET A 196 -12.50 -11.28 10.55
N GLY A 197 -12.08 -12.53 10.42
CA GLY A 197 -11.76 -13.33 11.58
C GLY A 197 -10.80 -14.46 11.28
N THR A 198 -10.13 -14.91 12.33
CA THR A 198 -9.36 -16.15 12.34
C THR A 198 -10.09 -17.12 13.26
N GLU A 199 -10.42 -18.30 12.75
CA GLU A 199 -11.13 -19.30 13.53
C GLU A 199 -10.23 -19.82 14.67
N SER A 200 -10.82 -20.09 15.82
CA SER A 200 -10.15 -20.49 17.06
C SER A 200 -9.19 -21.68 16.88
N HIS A 201 -9.53 -22.63 15.99
CA HIS A 201 -8.70 -23.79 15.71
C HIS A 201 -7.40 -23.45 14.95
N GLN A 202 -7.34 -22.29 14.30
CA GLN A 202 -6.16 -21.77 13.60
C GLN A 202 -5.28 -20.90 14.52
N ILE A 203 -5.77 -20.54 15.71
CA ILE A 203 -5.08 -19.68 16.66
C ILE A 203 -4.23 -20.51 17.62
N GLY A 204 -2.90 -20.41 17.48
CA GLY A 204 -1.96 -21.04 18.41
C GLY A 204 -1.97 -20.40 19.81
N SER A 205 -1.41 -21.11 20.79
CA SER A 205 -1.35 -20.65 22.20
C SER A 205 -0.78 -19.25 22.37
N ASP A 206 0.28 -18.94 21.63
CA ASP A 206 1.02 -17.70 21.76
C ASP A 206 0.19 -16.51 21.25
N MET A 207 -0.50 -16.70 20.12
CA MET A 207 -1.42 -15.71 19.55
C MET A 207 -2.63 -15.51 20.45
N ARG A 208 -3.20 -16.61 20.99
CA ARG A 208 -4.32 -16.56 21.92
C ARG A 208 -3.98 -15.75 23.18
N LYS A 209 -2.78 -15.97 23.73
CA LYS A 209 -2.27 -15.20 24.88
C LYS A 209 -2.05 -13.74 24.52
N ALA A 210 -1.42 -13.44 23.38
CA ALA A 210 -1.14 -12.07 22.94
C ALA A 210 -2.43 -11.25 22.72
N MET A 211 -3.46 -11.87 22.12
CA MET A 211 -4.76 -11.25 21.87
C MET A 211 -5.71 -11.28 23.07
N ARG A 212 -5.30 -11.89 24.20
CA ARG A 212 -6.12 -12.05 25.42
C ARG A 212 -7.45 -12.77 25.16
N LEU A 213 -7.45 -13.74 24.25
CA LEU A 213 -8.63 -14.52 23.86
C LEU A 213 -8.85 -15.71 24.80
N LYS A 214 -10.11 -16.02 25.11
CA LYS A 214 -10.49 -17.20 25.89
C LYS A 214 -10.26 -18.49 25.09
N PRO A 215 -10.12 -19.67 25.74
CA PRO A 215 -10.12 -20.93 25.03
C PRO A 215 -11.39 -21.09 24.19
N GLY A 216 -11.24 -21.47 22.92
CA GLY A 216 -12.37 -21.64 22.00
C GLY A 216 -12.86 -20.36 21.32
N GLU A 217 -12.38 -19.17 21.72
CA GLU A 217 -12.78 -17.89 21.14
C GLU A 217 -12.05 -17.62 19.81
N ASP A 218 -12.80 -17.13 18.82
CA ASP A 218 -12.28 -16.68 17.52
C ASP A 218 -11.65 -15.27 17.66
N ALA A 219 -10.65 -14.97 16.83
CA ALA A 219 -10.12 -13.61 16.73
C ALA A 219 -10.93 -12.86 15.68
N VAL A 220 -11.71 -11.85 16.09
CA VAL A 220 -12.57 -11.10 15.18
C VAL A 220 -12.08 -9.66 15.04
N ILE A 221 -11.96 -9.21 13.79
CA ILE A 221 -11.80 -7.82 13.42
C ILE A 221 -13.17 -7.32 12.95
N HIS A 222 -13.78 -6.45 13.73
CA HIS A 222 -15.11 -5.93 13.44
C HIS A 222 -15.09 -4.93 12.26
N SER A 223 -16.27 -4.60 11.72
CA SER A 223 -16.39 -3.56 10.68
C SER A 223 -16.21 -2.14 11.21
N ARG A 224 -16.25 -1.96 12.54
CA ARG A 224 -16.19 -0.67 13.23
C ARG A 224 -15.26 -0.76 14.43
N LEU A 225 -14.66 0.37 14.80
CA LEU A 225 -13.95 0.49 16.07
C LEU A 225 -14.96 0.46 17.23
N THR A 226 -14.54 -0.14 18.34
CA THR A 226 -15.30 -0.10 19.60
C THR A 226 -15.56 1.36 19.99
N ASP A 227 -16.80 1.65 20.38
CA ASP A 227 -17.28 2.97 20.81
C ASP A 227 -17.22 4.11 19.77
N VAL A 228 -16.88 3.83 18.51
CA VAL A 228 -16.89 4.84 17.42
C VAL A 228 -18.10 4.63 16.53
N ASN A 229 -19.19 5.35 16.83
CA ASN A 229 -20.45 5.19 16.11
C ASN A 229 -20.80 6.36 15.17
N SER A 230 -20.03 7.44 15.21
CA SER A 230 -20.23 8.66 14.45
C SER A 230 -18.90 9.39 14.20
N ALA A 231 -18.88 10.36 13.28
CA ALA A 231 -17.72 11.24 13.08
C ALA A 231 -17.31 11.95 14.38
N ARG A 232 -18.30 12.37 15.20
CA ARG A 232 -18.06 13.00 16.49
C ARG A 232 -17.33 12.07 17.47
N ASP A 233 -17.62 10.78 17.45
CA ASP A 233 -16.92 9.81 18.31
C ASP A 233 -15.48 9.60 17.84
N PHE A 234 -15.25 9.64 16.53
CA PHE A 234 -13.91 9.59 15.95
C PHE A 234 -13.09 10.83 16.34
N ILE A 235 -13.65 12.03 16.23
CA ILE A 235 -13.00 13.28 16.66
C ILE A 235 -12.58 13.19 18.14
N LYS A 236 -13.50 12.79 19.02
CA LYS A 236 -13.20 12.59 20.46
C LYS A 236 -12.10 11.54 20.69
N LEU A 237 -12.07 10.48 19.87
CA LEU A 237 -11.02 9.46 19.95
C LEU A 237 -9.66 10.07 19.61
N VAL A 238 -9.56 10.81 18.51
CA VAL A 238 -8.32 11.49 18.09
C VAL A 238 -7.86 12.47 19.17
N GLU A 239 -8.73 13.36 19.64
CA GLU A 239 -8.44 14.31 20.72
C GLU A 239 -7.87 13.62 21.97
N ARG A 240 -8.51 12.51 22.40
CA ARG A 240 -8.05 11.72 23.55
C ARG A 240 -6.65 11.15 23.31
N LEU A 241 -6.43 10.48 22.17
CA LEU A 241 -5.15 9.84 21.87
C LEU A 241 -4.01 10.86 21.78
N ARG A 242 -4.24 11.99 21.10
CA ARG A 242 -3.25 13.08 20.99
C ARG A 242 -2.89 13.63 22.37
N LYS A 243 -3.89 13.91 23.20
CA LYS A 243 -3.72 14.43 24.55
C LYS A 243 -2.98 13.46 25.49
N GLU A 244 -3.30 12.17 25.44
CA GLU A 244 -2.75 11.17 26.35
C GLU A 244 -1.31 10.76 26.01
N TYR A 245 -0.97 10.60 24.73
CA TYR A 245 0.30 9.98 24.32
C TYR A 245 1.31 10.97 23.72
N GLY A 246 0.84 12.07 23.11
CA GLY A 246 1.68 13.13 22.54
C GLY A 246 2.50 12.75 21.30
N VAL A 247 2.39 11.50 20.84
CA VAL A 247 2.94 11.03 19.56
C VAL A 247 1.97 11.34 18.41
N PRO A 248 2.41 11.32 17.13
CA PRO A 248 1.52 11.56 16.01
C PRO A 248 0.34 10.59 16.01
N VAL A 249 -0.86 11.13 15.87
CA VAL A 249 -2.09 10.36 15.71
C VAL A 249 -2.67 10.63 14.33
N GLY A 250 -2.75 9.58 13.54
CA GLY A 250 -3.32 9.61 12.20
C GLY A 250 -4.35 8.53 12.01
N PHE A 251 -4.90 8.43 10.81
CA PHE A 251 -5.79 7.34 10.46
C PHE A 251 -5.47 6.75 9.09
N LYS A 252 -5.83 5.48 8.94
CA LYS A 252 -5.72 4.73 7.69
C LYS A 252 -7.09 4.29 7.22
N PHE A 253 -7.38 4.56 5.95
CA PHE A 253 -8.64 4.19 5.32
C PHE A 253 -8.43 3.69 3.89
N ALA A 254 -9.36 2.85 3.42
CA ALA A 254 -9.44 2.48 2.03
C ALA A 254 -10.04 3.65 1.24
N ALA A 255 -9.33 4.13 0.23
CA ALA A 255 -9.77 5.28 -0.55
C ALA A 255 -11.10 4.98 -1.27
N SER A 256 -12.14 5.74 -0.93
CA SER A 256 -13.47 5.61 -1.52
C SER A 256 -13.74 6.73 -2.52
N HIS A 257 -14.81 6.62 -3.32
CA HIS A 257 -15.26 7.73 -4.15
C HIS A 257 -15.55 9.01 -3.34
N TYR A 258 -15.86 8.88 -2.05
CA TYR A 258 -16.23 9.97 -1.16
C TYR A 258 -15.08 10.55 -0.35
N LEU A 259 -13.82 10.13 -0.59
CA LEU A 259 -12.65 10.36 0.28
C LEU A 259 -12.54 11.77 0.89
N GLU A 260 -12.95 12.82 0.18
CA GLU A 260 -12.92 14.20 0.69
C GLU A 260 -13.77 14.36 1.96
N LYS A 261 -14.88 13.64 2.09
CA LYS A 261 -15.73 13.64 3.29
C LYS A 261 -15.01 12.99 4.47
N GLU A 262 -14.28 11.90 4.24
CA GLU A 262 -13.43 11.29 5.25
C GLU A 262 -12.30 12.24 5.67
N LEU A 263 -11.74 13.00 4.72
CA LEU A 263 -10.71 14.01 4.99
C LEU A 263 -11.26 15.25 5.72
N ASP A 264 -12.50 15.66 5.47
CA ASP A 264 -13.15 16.75 6.22
C ASP A 264 -13.25 16.38 7.71
N ILE A 265 -13.64 15.14 8.01
CA ILE A 265 -13.67 14.62 9.39
C ILE A 265 -12.26 14.59 9.99
N ALA A 266 -11.26 14.21 9.19
CA ALA A 266 -9.87 14.19 9.63
C ALA A 266 -9.33 15.58 9.96
N ALA A 267 -9.67 16.58 9.16
CA ALA A 267 -9.33 17.97 9.38
C ALA A 267 -10.01 18.52 10.64
N GLU A 268 -11.31 18.23 10.84
CA GLU A 268 -12.04 18.61 12.06
C GLU A 268 -11.44 17.93 13.31
N ALA A 269 -10.96 16.69 13.18
CA ALA A 269 -10.28 15.96 14.25
C ALA A 269 -8.83 16.41 14.51
N GLU A 270 -8.28 17.30 13.67
CA GLU A 270 -6.88 17.73 13.70
C GLU A 270 -5.89 16.56 13.75
N VAL A 271 -6.06 15.56 12.88
CA VAL A 271 -5.12 14.44 12.78
C VAL A 271 -3.75 14.93 12.31
N ASP A 272 -2.69 14.33 12.86
CA ASP A 272 -1.31 14.69 12.54
C ASP A 272 -0.86 14.06 11.20
N TYR A 273 -1.50 12.96 10.77
CA TYR A 273 -1.26 12.36 9.45
C TYR A 273 -2.45 11.53 8.93
N VAL A 274 -2.48 11.30 7.61
CA VAL A 274 -3.45 10.43 6.94
C VAL A 274 -2.73 9.39 6.09
N VAL A 275 -3.25 8.16 6.08
CA VAL A 275 -2.78 7.10 5.19
C VAL A 275 -3.87 6.82 4.18
N VAL A 276 -3.61 7.19 2.93
CA VAL A 276 -4.52 6.94 1.81
C VAL A 276 -4.12 5.62 1.16
N ASP A 277 -4.95 4.59 1.35
CA ASP A 277 -4.68 3.23 0.87
C ASP A 277 -5.56 2.93 -0.36
N GLY A 278 -4.92 2.83 -1.53
CA GLY A 278 -5.60 2.56 -2.80
C GLY A 278 -5.99 1.08 -2.98
N ALA A 279 -6.87 0.83 -3.95
CA ALA A 279 -7.43 -0.49 -4.26
C ALA A 279 -6.36 -1.57 -4.54
N GLU A 280 -5.18 -1.17 -5.01
CA GLU A 280 -4.05 -2.06 -5.28
C GLU A 280 -3.29 -2.54 -4.02
N ALA A 281 -3.85 -2.35 -2.82
CA ALA A 281 -3.26 -2.83 -1.59
C ALA A 281 -3.26 -4.37 -1.49
N GLY A 282 -2.33 -4.89 -0.68
CA GLY A 282 -2.18 -6.33 -0.44
C GLY A 282 -2.94 -6.81 0.80
N THR A 283 -3.23 -8.10 0.86
CA THR A 283 -3.69 -8.79 2.07
C THR A 283 -3.06 -10.18 2.16
N HIS A 284 -3.01 -10.79 3.34
CA HIS A 284 -2.54 -12.18 3.48
C HIS A 284 -3.49 -13.17 2.79
N GLY A 285 -4.77 -12.82 2.73
CA GLY A 285 -5.87 -13.60 2.17
C GLY A 285 -7.15 -12.78 2.30
N GLY A 286 -7.91 -12.64 1.21
CA GLY A 286 -9.20 -11.96 1.27
C GLY A 286 -10.10 -12.28 0.10
N PRO A 287 -11.42 -12.05 0.24
CA PRO A 287 -12.38 -12.23 -0.84
C PRO A 287 -12.00 -11.43 -2.08
N THR A 288 -12.01 -12.07 -3.23
CA THR A 288 -11.61 -11.44 -4.51
C THR A 288 -12.45 -10.21 -4.85
N ILE A 289 -13.75 -10.21 -4.51
CA ILE A 289 -14.64 -9.05 -4.72
C ILE A 289 -14.16 -7.79 -3.99
N LEU A 290 -13.61 -7.93 -2.79
CA LEU A 290 -13.11 -6.78 -2.03
C LEU A 290 -11.79 -6.25 -2.59
N GLN A 291 -11.04 -7.10 -3.27
CA GLN A 291 -9.75 -6.74 -3.85
C GLN A 291 -9.93 -6.13 -5.25
N ASP A 292 -10.81 -6.69 -6.07
CA ASP A 292 -10.95 -6.31 -7.49
C ASP A 292 -11.95 -5.19 -7.73
N ASP A 293 -12.98 -5.06 -6.88
CA ASP A 293 -14.15 -4.22 -7.19
C ASP A 293 -14.37 -3.07 -6.20
N VAL A 294 -13.49 -2.90 -5.20
CA VAL A 294 -13.69 -1.92 -4.12
C VAL A 294 -12.50 -0.96 -4.01
N GLY A 295 -12.83 0.33 -3.95
CA GLY A 295 -11.88 1.42 -3.70
C GLY A 295 -11.44 2.16 -4.96
N LEU A 296 -10.65 3.20 -4.77
CA LEU A 296 -10.04 3.99 -5.83
C LEU A 296 -8.59 3.56 -6.09
N PRO A 297 -8.09 3.69 -7.33
CA PRO A 297 -6.68 3.48 -7.62
C PRO A 297 -5.79 4.42 -6.80
N THR A 298 -4.66 3.93 -6.30
CA THR A 298 -3.72 4.69 -5.44
C THR A 298 -3.35 6.04 -6.04
N LEU A 299 -3.05 6.10 -7.34
CA LEU A 299 -2.65 7.35 -8.00
C LEU A 299 -3.74 8.42 -7.94
N HIS A 300 -5.00 8.02 -8.15
CA HIS A 300 -6.16 8.92 -8.11
C HIS A 300 -6.47 9.36 -6.69
N ALA A 301 -6.44 8.41 -5.76
CA ALA A 301 -6.68 8.66 -4.35
C ALA A 301 -5.66 9.63 -3.77
N LEU A 302 -4.37 9.44 -4.04
CA LEU A 302 -3.31 10.33 -3.59
C LEU A 302 -3.49 11.76 -4.10
N SER A 303 -3.69 11.93 -5.42
CA SER A 303 -3.82 13.26 -6.02
C SER A 303 -5.01 14.03 -5.44
N ARG A 304 -6.16 13.37 -5.27
CA ARG A 304 -7.36 13.96 -4.65
C ARG A 304 -7.15 14.31 -3.19
N THR A 305 -6.52 13.42 -2.41
CA THR A 305 -6.19 13.69 -1.00
C THR A 305 -5.34 14.94 -0.85
N VAL A 306 -4.24 15.04 -1.60
CA VAL A 306 -3.34 16.20 -1.53
C VAL A 306 -4.06 17.48 -1.94
N ARG A 307 -4.81 17.46 -3.05
CA ARG A 307 -5.57 18.63 -3.52
C ARG A 307 -6.59 19.09 -2.49
N HIS A 308 -7.31 18.15 -1.88
CA HIS A 308 -8.34 18.48 -0.91
C HIS A 308 -7.75 19.06 0.38
N LEU A 309 -6.68 18.46 0.92
CA LEU A 309 -5.99 19.00 2.09
C LEU A 309 -5.37 20.39 1.83
N ASN A 310 -4.87 20.64 0.61
CA ASN A 310 -4.44 21.97 0.18
C ASN A 310 -5.60 22.97 0.14
N LYS A 311 -6.75 22.56 -0.41
CA LYS A 311 -7.96 23.39 -0.46
C LYS A 311 -8.48 23.75 0.94
N LEU A 312 -8.37 22.82 1.89
CA LEU A 312 -8.70 23.05 3.30
C LEU A 312 -7.64 23.88 4.04
N GLY A 313 -6.44 24.08 3.46
CA GLY A 313 -5.34 24.80 4.08
C GLY A 313 -4.63 24.04 5.21
N VAL A 314 -4.77 22.71 5.26
CA VAL A 314 -4.24 21.87 6.36
C VAL A 314 -3.09 20.93 5.94
N LYS A 315 -2.77 20.83 4.64
CA LYS A 315 -1.72 19.92 4.13
C LYS A 315 -0.34 20.15 4.76
N ASP A 316 -0.01 21.38 5.14
CA ASP A 316 1.26 21.72 5.78
C ASP A 316 1.34 21.21 7.23
N HIS A 317 0.20 20.91 7.85
CA HIS A 317 0.08 20.43 9.22
C HIS A 317 -0.31 18.95 9.32
N THR A 318 -0.79 18.35 8.23
CA THR A 318 -1.22 16.95 8.17
C THR A 318 -0.38 16.19 7.14
N SER A 319 0.48 15.30 7.62
CA SER A 319 1.30 14.47 6.72
C SER A 319 0.43 13.48 5.93
N VAL A 320 0.79 13.21 4.68
CA VAL A 320 0.11 12.25 3.80
C VAL A 320 1.05 11.08 3.53
N ILE A 321 0.60 9.87 3.85
CA ILE A 321 1.30 8.62 3.54
C ILE A 321 0.53 7.89 2.45
N ALA A 322 1.14 7.69 1.29
CA ALA A 322 0.53 6.95 0.19
C ALA A 322 0.74 5.43 0.37
N ALA A 323 -0.32 4.64 0.17
CA ALA A 323 -0.28 3.18 0.28
C ALA A 323 -1.11 2.51 -0.84
N GLY A 324 -0.79 1.26 -1.14
CA GLY A 324 -1.46 0.45 -2.18
C GLY A 324 -0.66 0.37 -3.48
N GLY A 325 -0.23 -0.82 -3.89
CA GLY A 325 0.39 -1.06 -5.21
C GLY A 325 1.77 -0.41 -5.49
N LEU A 326 2.41 0.24 -4.52
CA LEU A 326 3.73 0.85 -4.71
C LEU A 326 4.84 -0.22 -4.62
N VAL A 327 5.61 -0.40 -5.70
CA VAL A 327 6.56 -1.53 -5.83
C VAL A 327 7.97 -1.17 -6.26
N SER A 328 8.25 0.08 -6.61
CA SER A 328 9.56 0.50 -7.15
C SER A 328 9.97 1.89 -6.65
N PRO A 329 11.28 2.23 -6.63
CA PRO A 329 11.74 3.57 -6.27
C PRO A 329 11.11 4.67 -7.14
N GLY A 330 10.85 4.36 -8.42
CA GLY A 330 10.10 5.25 -9.31
C GLY A 330 8.68 5.53 -8.83
N HIS A 331 7.95 4.50 -8.36
CA HIS A 331 6.60 4.71 -7.77
C HIS A 331 6.70 5.54 -6.49
N PHE A 332 7.67 5.24 -5.63
CA PHE A 332 7.85 5.94 -4.36
C PHE A 332 8.10 7.43 -4.61
N LEU A 333 9.07 7.76 -5.47
CA LEU A 333 9.41 9.15 -5.75
C LEU A 333 8.29 9.90 -6.48
N LYS A 334 7.54 9.25 -7.38
CA LYS A 334 6.38 9.85 -8.05
C LYS A 334 5.26 10.16 -7.05
N ALA A 335 5.02 9.27 -6.08
CA ALA A 335 4.07 9.54 -5.01
C ALA A 335 4.50 10.76 -4.18
N LEU A 336 5.79 10.88 -3.84
CA LEU A 336 6.31 12.07 -3.16
C LEU A 336 6.11 13.34 -4.01
N ALA A 337 6.45 13.27 -5.30
CA ALA A 337 6.28 14.37 -6.25
C ALA A 337 4.81 14.84 -6.38
N LEU A 338 3.85 13.93 -6.21
CA LEU A 338 2.41 14.25 -6.22
C LEU A 338 1.90 14.85 -4.90
N GLY A 339 2.75 14.89 -3.87
CA GLY A 339 2.50 15.55 -2.58
C GLY A 339 2.36 14.59 -1.39
N ALA A 340 2.70 13.30 -1.52
CA ALA A 340 2.87 12.44 -0.36
C ALA A 340 4.12 12.87 0.41
N ASP A 341 4.08 12.86 1.74
CA ASP A 341 5.26 13.07 2.57
C ASP A 341 6.06 11.77 2.72
N ALA A 342 5.37 10.62 2.73
CA ALA A 342 5.99 9.32 2.75
C ALA A 342 5.15 8.25 2.03
N VAL A 343 5.70 7.05 1.87
CA VAL A 343 5.01 5.91 1.28
C VAL A 343 5.07 4.67 2.17
N TYR A 344 3.99 3.89 2.16
CA TYR A 344 3.96 2.57 2.76
C TYR A 344 4.17 1.48 1.71
N ILE A 345 5.01 0.51 2.05
CA ILE A 345 5.22 -0.71 1.26
C ILE A 345 4.90 -1.96 2.09
N GLY A 346 4.26 -2.94 1.45
CA GLY A 346 3.88 -4.22 2.06
C GLY A 346 4.38 -5.40 1.24
N SER A 347 3.64 -5.75 0.17
CA SER A 347 3.94 -6.91 -0.68
C SER A 347 5.38 -6.92 -1.20
N ILE A 348 5.89 -5.79 -1.71
CA ILE A 348 7.27 -5.72 -2.21
C ILE A 348 8.32 -5.86 -1.08
N ALA A 349 8.02 -5.36 0.12
CA ALA A 349 8.90 -5.53 1.29
C ALA A 349 9.00 -7.02 1.70
N LEU A 350 7.89 -7.77 1.61
CA LEU A 350 7.91 -9.22 1.86
C LEU A 350 8.76 -9.95 0.81
N ILE A 351 8.64 -9.59 -0.48
CA ILE A 351 9.45 -10.17 -1.55
C ILE A 351 10.94 -9.89 -1.31
N ALA A 352 11.29 -8.65 -0.99
CA ALA A 352 12.67 -8.24 -0.71
C ALA A 352 13.23 -8.96 0.52
N MET A 353 12.48 -9.04 1.62
CA MET A 353 12.87 -9.74 2.84
C MET A 353 13.08 -11.24 2.58
N MET A 354 12.18 -11.89 1.83
CA MET A 354 12.30 -13.31 1.52
C MET A 354 13.52 -13.56 0.63
N GLN A 355 13.69 -12.84 -0.49
CA GLN A 355 14.74 -13.11 -1.46
C GLN A 355 14.83 -14.64 -1.73
N THR A 356 16.01 -15.26 -1.69
CA THR A 356 16.23 -16.71 -1.89
C THR A 356 15.54 -17.59 -0.86
N GLN A 357 15.09 -17.04 0.28
CA GLN A 357 14.29 -17.78 1.25
C GLN A 357 12.91 -18.17 0.69
N MET A 358 12.46 -17.55 -0.40
CA MET A 358 11.25 -18.00 -1.11
C MET A 358 11.37 -19.42 -1.66
N ASN A 359 12.60 -19.89 -1.93
CA ASN A 359 12.87 -21.26 -2.43
C ASN A 359 12.52 -22.34 -1.42
N LYS A 360 12.25 -21.98 -0.15
CA LYS A 360 11.81 -22.93 0.87
C LYS A 360 10.41 -23.48 0.58
N ALA A 361 9.56 -22.69 -0.09
CA ALA A 361 8.21 -23.10 -0.48
C ALA A 361 8.12 -23.55 -1.96
N LEU A 362 8.87 -22.88 -2.84
CA LEU A 362 8.84 -23.16 -4.29
C LEU A 362 9.47 -24.53 -4.64
N PRO A 363 9.03 -25.18 -5.74
CA PRO A 363 7.98 -24.77 -6.68
C PRO A 363 6.58 -25.29 -6.30
N LEU A 364 6.46 -26.06 -5.21
CA LEU A 364 5.22 -26.77 -4.87
C LEU A 364 4.19 -25.88 -4.18
N GLU A 365 4.65 -24.86 -3.46
CA GLU A 365 3.81 -23.94 -2.70
C GLU A 365 4.24 -22.49 -2.99
N PRO A 366 3.32 -21.52 -2.91
CA PRO A 366 3.64 -20.13 -3.22
C PRO A 366 4.54 -19.51 -2.14
N ALA A 367 5.41 -18.59 -2.55
CA ALA A 367 6.40 -17.93 -1.69
C ALA A 367 5.87 -17.38 -0.34
N PRO A 368 4.66 -16.78 -0.26
CA PRO A 368 4.09 -16.31 1.01
C PRO A 368 4.01 -17.36 2.12
N GLN A 369 3.98 -18.66 1.78
CA GLN A 369 3.98 -19.75 2.78
C GLN A 369 5.22 -19.76 3.70
N SER A 370 6.29 -19.07 3.32
CA SER A 370 7.49 -18.90 4.16
C SER A 370 7.39 -17.77 5.18
N VAL A 371 6.36 -16.93 5.12
CA VAL A 371 6.20 -15.75 6.00
C VAL A 371 4.87 -15.69 6.73
N LEU A 372 3.81 -16.30 6.17
CA LEU A 372 2.47 -16.32 6.76
C LEU A 372 2.43 -17.07 8.09
N TYR A 373 1.54 -16.65 9.00
CA TYR A 373 1.38 -17.30 10.29
C TYR A 373 0.90 -18.74 10.16
N LEU A 374 0.00 -19.05 9.22
CA LEU A 374 -0.41 -20.43 8.92
C LEU A 374 0.47 -21.10 7.87
N GLY A 375 1.55 -20.43 7.45
CA GLY A 375 2.45 -20.90 6.42
C GLY A 375 3.25 -22.13 6.85
N LYS A 376 3.34 -23.14 5.97
CA LYS A 376 4.06 -24.40 6.25
C LYS A 376 5.56 -24.20 6.49
N PHE A 377 6.16 -23.20 5.84
CA PHE A 377 7.61 -22.97 5.84
C PHE A 377 8.03 -21.77 6.70
N LYS A 378 7.09 -21.19 7.49
CA LYS A 378 7.36 -20.04 8.36
C LYS A 378 8.49 -20.28 9.36
N GLY A 379 8.64 -21.53 9.81
CA GLY A 379 9.66 -21.96 10.77
C GLY A 379 11.07 -21.85 10.19
N ASP A 380 11.21 -21.96 8.87
CA ASP A 380 12.51 -21.97 8.20
C ASP A 380 13.04 -20.57 7.94
N LEU A 381 12.21 -19.52 8.06
CA LEU A 381 12.63 -18.13 7.85
C LEU A 381 13.81 -17.76 8.78
N ASN A 382 14.88 -17.25 8.18
CA ASN A 382 16.02 -16.70 8.90
C ASN A 382 15.82 -15.19 9.03
N ILE A 383 15.77 -14.73 10.28
CA ILE A 383 15.42 -13.35 10.64
C ILE A 383 16.51 -12.39 10.20
N GLU A 384 17.77 -12.72 10.50
CA GLU A 384 18.94 -11.89 10.23
C GLU A 384 19.08 -11.61 8.73
N LYS A 385 19.07 -12.67 7.92
CA LYS A 385 19.11 -12.55 6.45
C LYS A 385 17.92 -11.78 5.91
N GLY A 386 16.72 -12.01 6.46
CA GLY A 386 15.51 -11.30 6.05
C GLY A 386 15.62 -9.79 6.30
N ALA A 387 16.06 -9.42 7.50
CA ALA A 387 16.27 -8.04 7.89
C ALA A 387 17.35 -7.35 7.04
N GLU A 388 18.49 -8.02 6.82
CA GLU A 388 19.56 -7.51 5.97
C GLU A 388 19.13 -7.28 4.52
N HIS A 389 18.38 -8.22 3.93
CA HIS A 389 17.89 -8.06 2.56
C HIS A 389 16.88 -6.92 2.44
N LEU A 390 15.94 -6.80 3.40
CA LEU A 390 15.01 -5.68 3.43
C LEU A 390 15.76 -4.34 3.57
N ALA A 391 16.73 -4.25 4.48
CA ALA A 391 17.52 -3.04 4.68
C ALA A 391 18.31 -2.66 3.42
N LYS A 392 18.91 -3.63 2.72
CA LYS A 392 19.60 -3.42 1.44
C LYS A 392 18.65 -2.94 0.35
N PHE A 393 17.46 -3.54 0.26
CA PHE A 393 16.43 -3.12 -0.70
C PHE A 393 16.01 -1.66 -0.46
N LEU A 394 15.65 -1.30 0.78
CA LEU A 394 15.27 0.07 1.14
C LEU A 394 16.38 1.07 0.81
N LYS A 395 17.63 0.77 1.20
CA LYS A 395 18.80 1.62 0.90
C LYS A 395 19.02 1.76 -0.60
N SER A 396 18.93 0.68 -1.37
CA SER A 396 19.05 0.70 -2.83
C SER A 396 17.99 1.60 -3.47
N CYS A 397 16.72 1.46 -3.07
CA CYS A 397 15.65 2.30 -3.58
C CYS A 397 15.89 3.77 -3.30
N VAL A 398 16.36 4.11 -2.09
CA VAL A 398 16.65 5.50 -1.72
C VAL A 398 17.84 6.04 -2.50
N GLU A 399 18.89 5.26 -2.74
CA GLU A 399 20.01 5.69 -3.59
C GLU A 399 19.56 5.94 -5.06
N GLU A 400 18.66 5.12 -5.61
CA GLU A 400 18.06 5.40 -6.92
C GLU A 400 17.24 6.70 -6.92
N MET A 401 16.49 6.97 -5.84
CA MET A 401 15.75 8.23 -5.68
C MET A 401 16.70 9.44 -5.57
N LYS A 402 17.85 9.29 -4.90
CA LYS A 402 18.90 10.33 -4.83
C LYS A 402 19.47 10.61 -6.22
N LEU A 403 19.75 9.58 -7.02
CA LEU A 403 20.20 9.75 -8.42
C LEU A 403 19.18 10.50 -9.28
N ALA A 404 17.88 10.25 -9.08
CA ALA A 404 16.84 11.04 -9.73
C ALA A 404 16.87 12.51 -9.26
N ALA A 405 17.07 12.78 -7.97
CA ALA A 405 17.22 14.15 -7.46
C ALA A 405 18.40 14.89 -8.11
N TYR A 406 19.54 14.20 -8.30
CA TYR A 406 20.68 14.74 -9.06
C TYR A 406 20.29 15.17 -10.47
N ALA A 407 19.61 14.28 -11.20
CA ALA A 407 19.16 14.52 -12.57
C ALA A 407 18.09 15.63 -12.68
N LEU A 408 17.38 15.92 -11.59
CA LEU A 408 16.35 16.96 -11.51
C LEU A 408 16.88 18.31 -10.97
N GLY A 409 18.16 18.36 -10.57
CA GLY A 409 18.76 19.55 -9.96
C GLY A 409 18.18 19.86 -8.57
N ARG A 410 17.85 18.83 -7.79
CA ARG A 410 17.33 18.94 -6.41
C ARG A 410 18.37 18.41 -5.41
N THR A 411 18.38 18.99 -4.21
CA THR A 411 19.27 18.58 -3.11
C THR A 411 18.52 17.93 -1.95
N ASP A 412 17.19 17.86 -2.05
CA ASP A 412 16.30 17.27 -1.08
C ASP A 412 15.14 16.60 -1.83
N LEU A 413 14.78 15.39 -1.42
CA LEU A 413 13.63 14.68 -2.00
C LEU A 413 12.32 15.46 -1.81
N ALA A 414 12.18 16.24 -0.74
CA ALA A 414 11.01 17.08 -0.49
C ALA A 414 10.87 18.25 -1.49
N GLN A 415 11.92 18.59 -2.25
CA GLN A 415 11.85 19.60 -3.32
C GLN A 415 11.30 19.04 -4.63
N ILE A 416 11.19 17.71 -4.76
CA ILE A 416 10.66 17.08 -5.97
C ILE A 416 9.14 17.15 -5.89
N SER A 417 8.54 17.82 -6.88
CA SER A 417 7.11 18.12 -6.92
C SER A 417 6.52 17.84 -8.29
N ARG A 418 5.24 18.20 -8.49
CA ARG A 418 4.52 18.09 -9.77
C ARG A 418 5.23 18.81 -10.92
N GLU A 419 5.98 19.87 -10.64
CA GLU A 419 6.80 20.59 -11.64
C GLU A 419 7.94 19.74 -12.23
N ASN A 420 8.36 18.72 -11.50
CA ASN A 420 9.40 17.79 -11.94
C ASN A 420 8.83 16.61 -12.74
N LEU A 421 7.51 16.55 -12.91
CA LEU A 421 6.81 15.48 -13.62
C LEU A 421 6.25 15.96 -14.98
N VAL A 422 6.22 15.04 -15.93
CA VAL A 422 5.47 15.14 -17.18
C VAL A 422 4.69 13.85 -17.40
N CYS A 423 3.47 13.94 -17.93
CA CYS A 423 2.63 12.79 -18.19
C CYS A 423 2.42 12.58 -19.68
N THR A 424 2.50 11.33 -20.14
CA THR A 424 2.28 10.96 -21.55
C THR A 424 0.82 10.74 -21.89
N ASP A 425 -0.06 10.70 -20.89
CA ASP A 425 -1.50 10.62 -21.06
C ASP A 425 -2.14 11.98 -20.75
N ARG A 426 -2.95 12.49 -21.70
CA ARG A 426 -3.47 13.87 -21.64
C ARG A 426 -4.49 14.06 -20.51
N ASP A 427 -5.41 13.11 -20.35
CA ASP A 427 -6.49 13.22 -19.37
C ASP A 427 -5.95 13.02 -17.96
N LEU A 428 -5.01 12.11 -17.81
CA LEU A 428 -4.30 11.92 -16.56
C LEU A 428 -3.41 13.11 -16.22
N ALA A 429 -2.71 13.72 -17.18
CA ALA A 429 -1.93 14.94 -16.97
C ALA A 429 -2.80 16.05 -16.36
N ARG A 430 -3.97 16.27 -16.98
CA ARG A 430 -4.97 17.24 -16.51
C ARG A 430 -5.47 16.88 -15.12
N PHE A 431 -5.85 15.63 -14.89
CA PHE A 431 -6.34 15.17 -13.60
C PHE A 431 -5.30 15.31 -12.49
N LEU A 432 -4.02 15.06 -12.78
CA LEU A 432 -2.92 15.16 -11.81
C LEU A 432 -2.32 16.56 -11.71
N GLU A 433 -2.81 17.53 -12.48
CA GLU A 433 -2.26 18.89 -12.53
C GLU A 433 -0.74 18.88 -12.78
N VAL A 434 -0.30 18.03 -13.70
CA VAL A 434 1.08 17.95 -14.22
C VAL A 434 1.07 18.32 -15.70
N ASP A 435 2.25 18.60 -16.25
CA ASP A 435 2.37 18.93 -17.67
C ASP A 435 2.16 17.69 -18.55
N PHE A 436 1.51 17.88 -19.70
CA PHE A 436 1.38 16.85 -20.73
C PHE A 436 2.58 16.89 -21.67
N ALA A 437 3.13 15.71 -21.99
CA ALA A 437 4.35 15.57 -22.78
C ALA A 437 4.22 16.06 -24.24
N GLY A 438 3.00 16.18 -24.75
CA GLY A 438 2.75 16.63 -26.13
C GLY A 438 2.97 18.13 -26.36
N PHE A 439 3.18 18.93 -25.31
CA PHE A 439 3.40 20.38 -25.40
C PHE A 439 4.59 20.80 -24.54
N SER A 440 5.16 21.96 -24.86
CA SER A 440 6.19 22.57 -24.01
C SER A 440 5.61 23.07 -22.69
N HIS A 441 6.48 23.29 -21.71
CA HIS A 441 6.11 23.89 -20.43
C HIS A 441 5.53 25.30 -20.60
N GLU A 442 6.15 26.11 -21.46
CA GLU A 442 5.77 27.51 -21.71
C GLU A 442 4.36 27.62 -22.32
N GLU A 443 4.04 26.80 -23.33
CA GLU A 443 2.72 26.77 -23.95
C GLU A 443 1.62 26.45 -22.92
N GLN A 444 1.87 25.48 -22.05
CA GLN A 444 0.91 25.05 -21.04
C GLN A 444 0.77 26.06 -19.90
N HIS A 445 1.85 26.72 -19.51
CA HIS A 445 1.82 27.80 -18.52
C HIS A 445 0.98 28.98 -19.03
N LEU A 446 1.25 29.46 -20.25
CA LEU A 446 0.47 30.54 -20.86
C LEU A 446 -1.00 30.18 -21.03
N ALA A 447 -1.32 28.92 -21.32
CA ALA A 447 -2.70 28.44 -21.38
C ALA A 447 -3.38 28.43 -20.00
N ARG A 448 -2.69 28.02 -18.93
CA ARG A 448 -3.21 28.07 -17.55
C ARG A 448 -3.49 29.50 -17.07
N GLU A 449 -2.68 30.47 -17.52
CA GLU A 449 -2.87 31.89 -17.24
C GLU A 449 -3.92 32.58 -18.14
N GLY A 450 -4.51 31.85 -19.10
CA GLY A 450 -5.48 32.41 -20.04
C GLY A 450 -4.87 33.34 -21.09
N LEU A 451 -3.54 33.33 -21.25
CA LEU A 451 -2.79 34.19 -22.17
C LEU A 451 -2.65 33.58 -23.58
N GLN A 452 -2.95 32.29 -23.76
CA GLN A 452 -2.90 31.61 -25.05
C GLN A 452 -3.98 30.53 -25.19
N ILE A 453 -4.64 30.44 -26.36
CA ILE A 453 -5.59 29.39 -26.68
C ILE A 453 -4.83 28.21 -27.28
N MET A 454 -4.87 27.05 -26.62
CA MET A 454 -4.29 25.81 -27.15
C MET A 454 -5.37 24.96 -27.86
N PRO A 455 -5.03 24.28 -28.97
CA PRO A 455 -5.99 23.41 -29.66
C PRO A 455 -6.51 22.32 -28.69
N GLU A 456 -7.80 22.38 -28.37
CA GLU A 456 -8.51 21.53 -27.40
C GLU A 456 -8.08 21.59 -25.92
N ILE A 457 -7.47 22.69 -25.45
CA ILE A 457 -7.58 23.00 -24.02
C ILE A 457 -8.94 23.67 -23.79
N ILE A 458 -10.00 22.88 -23.74
CA ILE A 458 -11.24 23.34 -23.11
C ILE A 458 -10.99 23.28 -21.60
N LEU A 459 -10.43 24.38 -21.07
CA LEU A 459 -10.61 24.81 -19.70
C LEU A 459 -12.07 25.25 -19.57
N GLU A 460 -12.99 24.31 -19.34
CA GLU A 460 -14.32 24.68 -18.83
C GLU A 460 -14.16 25.05 -17.35
N GLY A 461 -13.93 26.36 -17.12
CA GLY A 461 -14.47 27.12 -15.99
C GLY A 461 -13.89 26.88 -14.59
N VAL A 462 -12.82 27.61 -14.25
CA VAL A 462 -12.76 28.24 -12.92
C VAL A 462 -13.25 29.68 -13.10
N VAL A 463 -14.57 29.85 -13.08
CA VAL A 463 -15.16 31.15 -12.73
C VAL A 463 -15.24 31.12 -11.20
N GLU A 464 -14.57 32.07 -10.55
CA GLU A 464 -14.74 32.33 -9.13
C GLU A 464 -16.22 32.64 -8.86
N GLU A 465 -16.97 31.69 -8.29
CA GLU A 465 -18.14 32.02 -7.49
C GLU A 465 -17.66 32.21 -6.05
N GLU A 466 -17.85 33.43 -5.52
CA GLU A 466 -17.68 33.74 -4.11
C GLU A 466 -18.36 32.67 -3.23
N PRO A 467 -17.73 32.20 -2.14
CA PRO A 467 -18.36 31.24 -1.26
C PRO A 467 -19.62 31.84 -0.63
N PRO A 468 -20.75 31.11 -0.54
CA PRO A 468 -21.94 31.61 0.11
C PRO A 468 -21.62 31.87 1.59
N ALA A 469 -21.83 33.12 2.02
CA ALA A 469 -21.69 33.53 3.41
C ALA A 469 -22.48 32.57 4.32
N LEU A 470 -21.78 31.89 5.21
CA LEU A 470 -22.37 31.09 6.29
C LEU A 470 -23.31 31.98 7.10
N ARG A 471 -24.61 31.86 6.86
CA ARG A 471 -25.64 32.41 7.75
C ARG A 471 -25.51 31.68 9.09
N LYS A 472 -25.03 32.40 10.10
CA LYS A 472 -25.23 32.03 11.51
C LYS A 472 -26.74 31.92 11.74
N VAL A 473 -27.21 30.71 12.01
CA VAL A 473 -28.53 30.49 12.61
C VAL A 473 -28.32 30.48 14.11
N HIS A 474 -29.07 31.35 14.79
CA HIS A 474 -29.11 31.50 16.25
C HIS A 474 -29.58 30.24 16.97
#